data_AF-A0A517DS24-F1
#
_entry.id   AF-A0A517DS24-F1
#
_cell.length_a   1.000
_cell.length_b   1.000
_cell.length_c   1.000
_cell.angle_alpha   90.00
_cell.angle_beta   90.00
_cell.angle_gamma   90.00
#
_symmetry.space_group_name_H-M   'P 1'
#
loop_
_entity.id
_entity.type
_entity.pdbx_description
1 polymer ?
#
loop_
_entity_poly.entity_id
_entity_poly.type
_entity_poly.pdbx_seq_one_letter_code
_entity_poly.pdbx_strand_id
1 'polypeptide(L)'
;MEKIVVESEARKKNVIVMVIAVAAFAALVIFTLYKWFALNVFQPLELMAGVLVLFVLVERMSAKYTYVMDKKVFRLIKRGLLGTVTHEVPYGNIFGVYRYKPQLIGVLKFRRTYRFNSALDGRDVWTLAYTVPGKKGKSQNRRFYFKPGDKLLAALQAKLPEKVMAEEQIIRDVLSKEQD
;
A
#
# COMPACT_ATOMS: atom_id res chain seq x y z
N MET A 1 -25.18 8.00 -3.85
CA MET A 1 -24.26 7.04 -3.22
C MET A 1 -23.69 7.68 -1.96
N GLU A 2 -23.92 7.02 -0.83
CA GLU A 2 -23.33 7.38 0.46
C GLU A 2 -21.80 7.25 0.42
N LYS A 3 -21.12 8.03 1.25
CA LYS A 3 -19.67 8.01 1.38
C LYS A 3 -19.26 6.72 2.10
N ILE A 4 -18.67 5.79 1.37
CA ILE A 4 -18.20 4.52 1.97
C ILE A 4 -16.76 4.70 2.42
N VAL A 5 -16.52 4.41 3.70
CA VAL A 5 -15.21 4.49 4.33
C VAL A 5 -14.84 3.11 4.85
N VAL A 6 -13.69 2.59 4.40
CA VAL A 6 -13.12 1.34 4.92
C VAL A 6 -11.72 1.61 5.42
N GLU A 7 -11.44 1.17 6.64
CA GLU A 7 -10.13 1.30 7.27
C GLU A 7 -9.38 -0.03 7.27
N SER A 8 -8.05 0.03 7.36
CA SER A 8 -7.21 -1.13 7.54
C SER A 8 -7.46 -1.78 8.89
N GLU A 9 -7.65 -3.10 8.91
CA GLU A 9 -7.91 -3.87 10.12
C GLU A 9 -6.67 -4.67 10.49
N ALA A 10 -6.04 -4.38 11.63
CA ALA A 10 -4.85 -5.10 12.06
C ALA A 10 -5.22 -6.48 12.65
N ARG A 11 -4.67 -7.56 12.08
CA ARG A 11 -4.88 -8.91 12.59
C ARG A 11 -4.03 -9.15 13.84
N LYS A 12 -4.64 -9.62 14.93
CA LYS A 12 -3.97 -9.90 16.21
C LYS A 12 -2.66 -10.70 16.06
N LYS A 13 -2.67 -11.78 15.26
CA LYS A 13 -1.48 -12.59 14.98
C LYS A 13 -0.34 -11.77 14.38
N ASN A 14 -0.63 -10.91 13.40
CA ASN A 14 0.38 -10.08 12.74
C ASN A 14 0.93 -9.00 13.67
N VAL A 15 0.07 -8.44 14.53
CA VAL A 15 0.47 -7.48 15.56
C VAL A 15 1.42 -8.14 16.56
N ILE A 16 1.10 -9.34 17.05
CA ILE A 16 1.96 -10.08 18.00
C ILE A 16 3.34 -10.34 17.40
N VAL A 17 3.40 -10.82 16.14
CA VAL A 17 4.69 -11.05 15.45
C VAL A 17 5.50 -9.76 15.34
N MET A 18 4.86 -8.64 15.00
CA MET A 18 5.53 -7.34 14.91
C MET A 18 6.02 -6.84 16.27
N VAL A 19 5.24 -7.04 17.34
CA VAL A 19 5.63 -6.68 18.71
C VAL A 19 6.85 -7.49 19.16
N ILE A 20 6.87 -8.80 18.90
CA ILE A 20 8.02 -9.66 19.19
C ILE A 20 9.25 -9.18 18.40
N ALA A 21 9.10 -8.85 17.12
CA ALA A 21 10.19 -8.33 16.32
C ALA A 21 10.73 -6.99 16.88
N VAL A 22 9.85 -6.05 17.25
CA VAL A 22 10.25 -4.79 17.87
C VAL A 22 10.98 -5.04 19.20
N ALA A 23 10.48 -5.94 20.04
CA ALA A 23 11.12 -6.28 21.32
C ALA A 23 12.52 -6.89 21.11
N ALA A 24 12.68 -7.80 20.13
CA ALA A 24 13.96 -8.40 19.80
C ALA A 24 14.99 -7.36 19.30
N PHE A 25 14.59 -6.47 18.38
CA PHE A 25 15.45 -5.39 17.90
C PHE A 25 15.75 -4.35 18.99
N ALA A 26 14.80 -4.09 19.90
CA ALA A 26 15.03 -3.21 21.04
C ALA A 26 16.09 -3.81 21.98
N ALA A 27 16.02 -5.11 22.27
CA ALA A 27 17.02 -5.81 23.07
C ALA A 27 18.42 -5.75 22.43
N LEU A 28 18.52 -5.90 21.10
CA LEU A 28 19.77 -5.75 20.37
C LEU A 28 20.35 -4.33 20.52
N VAL A 29 19.53 -3.29 20.34
CA VAL A 29 19.96 -1.89 20.52
C VAL A 29 20.43 -1.63 21.95
N ILE A 30 19.70 -2.13 22.95
CA ILE A 30 20.08 -2.03 24.37
C ILE A 30 21.41 -2.74 24.62
N PHE A 31 21.62 -3.92 24.04
CA PHE A 31 22.89 -4.65 24.15
C PHE A 31 24.04 -3.91 23.47
N THR A 32 23.82 -3.29 22.31
CA THR A 32 24.81 -2.42 21.66
C THR A 32 25.17 -1.22 22.53
N LEU A 33 24.19 -0.60 23.20
CA LEU A 33 24.45 0.47 24.18
C LEU A 33 25.23 -0.05 25.40
N TYR A 34 24.91 -1.24 25.91
CA TYR A 34 25.65 -1.87 27.00
C TYR A 34 27.12 -2.11 26.62
N LYS A 35 27.40 -2.65 25.41
CA LYS A 35 28.77 -2.81 24.89
C LYS A 35 29.54 -1.49 24.90
N TRP A 36 28.87 -0.39 24.55
CA TRP A 36 29.50 0.93 24.54
C TRP A 36 29.84 1.40 25.96
N PHE A 37 28.89 1.37 26.89
CA PHE A 37 29.11 1.92 28.25
C PHE A 37 29.93 1.01 29.18
N ALA A 38 29.74 -0.31 29.11
CA ALA A 38 30.36 -1.25 30.04
C ALA A 38 31.67 -1.85 29.50
N LEU A 39 31.77 -2.08 28.19
CA LEU A 39 32.91 -2.74 27.56
C LEU A 39 33.81 -1.78 26.76
N ASN A 40 33.44 -0.49 26.68
CA ASN A 40 34.13 0.53 25.86
C ASN A 40 34.28 0.14 24.38
N VAL A 41 33.41 -0.74 23.87
CA VAL A 41 33.41 -1.16 22.46
C VAL A 41 32.50 -0.22 21.68
N PHE A 42 33.11 0.66 20.87
CA PHE A 42 32.37 1.66 20.10
C PHE A 42 32.01 1.14 18.71
N GLN A 43 30.72 0.84 18.48
CA GLN A 43 30.19 0.34 17.20
C GLN A 43 29.01 1.19 16.71
N PRO A 44 29.27 2.42 16.22
CA PRO A 44 28.22 3.38 15.85
C PRO A 44 27.35 2.91 14.68
N LEU A 45 27.93 2.15 13.74
CA LEU A 45 27.19 1.63 12.58
C LEU A 45 26.10 0.63 13.00
N GLU A 46 26.41 -0.25 13.94
CA GLU A 46 25.47 -1.25 14.47
C GLU A 46 24.31 -0.56 15.20
N LEU A 47 24.63 0.44 16.04
CA LEU A 47 23.64 1.22 16.76
C LEU A 47 22.71 1.98 15.80
N MET A 48 23.28 2.66 14.81
CA MET A 48 22.52 3.40 13.81
C MET A 48 21.60 2.47 13.01
N ALA A 49 22.11 1.31 12.56
CA ALA A 49 21.31 0.33 11.83
C ALA A 49 20.18 -0.24 12.68
N GLY A 50 20.45 -0.60 13.94
CA GLY A 50 19.44 -1.12 14.86
C GLY A 50 18.33 -0.11 15.15
N VAL A 51 18.70 1.14 15.42
CA VAL A 51 17.74 2.23 15.65
C VAL A 51 16.90 2.50 14.40
N LEU A 52 17.50 2.48 13.21
CA LEU A 52 16.78 2.68 11.96
C LEU A 52 15.78 1.56 11.68
N VAL A 53 16.17 0.30 11.91
CA VAL A 53 15.25 -0.84 11.77
C VAL A 53 14.10 -0.73 12.77
N LEU A 54 14.38 -0.40 14.02
CA LEU A 54 13.36 -0.24 15.05
C LEU A 54 12.38 0.89 14.69
N PHE A 55 12.89 2.02 14.23
CA PHE A 55 12.07 3.13 13.72
C PHE A 55 11.15 2.69 12.57
N VAL A 56 11.68 1.97 11.58
CA VAL A 56 10.89 1.46 10.44
C VAL A 56 9.81 0.48 10.89
N LEU A 57 10.09 -0.40 11.85
CA LEU A 57 9.10 -1.34 12.39
C LEU A 57 7.96 -0.62 13.11
N VAL A 58 8.29 0.38 13.93
CA VAL A 58 7.30 1.18 14.67
C VAL A 58 6.45 2.00 13.71
N GLU A 59 7.05 2.66 12.71
CA GLU A 59 6.32 3.38 11.66
C GLU A 59 5.39 2.45 10.87
N ARG A 60 5.83 1.22 10.59
CA ARG A 60 5.00 0.23 9.89
C ARG A 60 3.82 -0.24 10.74
N MET A 61 3.96 -0.29 12.06
CA MET A 61 2.89 -0.67 12.99
C MET A 61 1.87 0.45 13.21
N SER A 62 2.32 1.71 13.27
CA SER A 62 1.47 2.87 13.52
C SER A 62 0.66 3.30 12.29
N ALA A 63 1.11 2.92 11.08
CA ALA A 63 0.49 3.30 9.83
C ALA A 63 -0.96 2.79 9.70
N LYS A 64 -1.91 3.72 9.62
CA LYS A 64 -3.32 3.48 9.34
C LYS A 64 -3.64 3.83 7.89
N TYR A 65 -4.43 2.98 7.24
CA TYR A 65 -4.83 3.18 5.85
C TYR A 65 -6.34 3.28 5.78
N THR A 66 -6.85 4.31 5.11
CA THR A 66 -8.28 4.54 4.93
C THR A 66 -8.58 4.68 3.46
N TYR A 67 -9.61 3.98 3.01
CA TYR A 67 -10.11 4.02 1.64
C TYR A 67 -11.49 4.67 1.66
N VAL A 68 -11.66 5.72 0.88
CA VAL A 68 -12.90 6.49 0.83
C VAL A 68 -13.41 6.50 -0.60
N MET A 69 -14.63 6.00 -0.80
CA MET A 69 -15.37 6.22 -2.04
C MET A 69 -16.26 7.45 -1.90
N ASP A 70 -15.98 8.45 -2.72
CA ASP A 70 -16.80 9.64 -2.85
C ASP A 70 -17.64 9.59 -4.14
N LYS A 71 -18.44 10.62 -4.42
CA LYS A 71 -19.22 10.73 -5.65
C LYS A 71 -18.33 10.82 -6.90
N LYS A 72 -17.24 11.58 -6.85
CA LYS A 72 -16.39 11.89 -8.04
C LYS A 72 -15.03 11.20 -8.04
N VAL A 73 -14.48 10.89 -6.87
CA VAL A 73 -13.11 10.37 -6.73
C VAL A 73 -13.04 9.22 -5.73
N PHE A 74 -12.10 8.32 -5.96
CA PHE A 74 -11.65 7.34 -4.98
C PHE A 74 -10.42 7.88 -4.24
N ARG A 75 -10.49 7.99 -2.92
CA ARG A 75 -9.38 8.51 -2.10
C ARG A 75 -8.73 7.40 -1.31
N LEU A 76 -7.40 7.36 -1.35
CA LEU A 76 -6.57 6.52 -0.51
C LEU A 76 -5.77 7.41 0.43
N ILE A 77 -5.93 7.21 1.72
CA ILE A 77 -5.29 8.00 2.77
C ILE A 77 -4.40 7.07 3.58
N LYS A 78 -3.12 7.44 3.73
CA LYS A 78 -2.17 6.80 4.65
C LYS A 78 -1.83 7.80 5.75
N ARG A 79 -2.05 7.42 7.00
CA ARG A 79 -1.62 8.19 8.19
C ARG A 79 -0.53 7.39 8.90
N GLY A 80 0.69 7.93 8.95
CA GLY A 80 1.82 7.37 9.71
C GLY A 80 2.40 8.39 10.68
N LEU A 81 3.54 8.09 11.30
CA LEU A 81 4.24 9.01 12.22
C LEU A 81 4.83 10.20 11.46
N LEU A 82 5.26 9.97 10.20
CA LEU A 82 5.83 11.00 9.33
C LEU A 82 4.77 11.89 8.65
N GLY A 83 3.49 11.73 9.01
CA GLY A 83 2.39 12.55 8.52
C GLY A 83 1.35 11.79 7.71
N THR A 84 0.52 12.55 6.99
CA THR A 84 -0.60 12.03 6.21
C THR A 84 -0.35 12.21 4.72
N VAL A 85 -0.49 11.12 3.96
CA VAL A 85 -0.42 11.11 2.50
C VAL A 85 -1.79 10.75 1.95
N THR A 86 -2.36 11.63 1.14
CA THR A 86 -3.66 11.42 0.47
C THR A 86 -3.47 11.38 -1.03
N HIS A 87 -4.06 10.37 -1.68
CA HIS A 87 -4.18 10.31 -3.12
C HIS A 87 -5.64 10.27 -3.52
N GLU A 88 -6.00 11.06 -4.53
CA GLU A 88 -7.32 11.05 -5.13
C GLU A 88 -7.21 10.56 -6.57
N VAL A 89 -8.06 9.60 -6.92
CA VAL A 89 -8.14 9.01 -8.26
C VAL A 89 -9.55 9.22 -8.81
N PRO A 90 -9.74 10.03 -9.86
CA PRO A 90 -11.02 10.14 -10.54
C PRO A 90 -11.46 8.79 -11.11
N TYR A 91 -12.74 8.44 -10.97
CA TYR A 91 -13.24 7.15 -11.45
C TYR A 91 -13.08 6.93 -12.95
N GLY A 92 -13.13 8.00 -13.75
CA GLY A 92 -12.92 7.94 -15.20
C GLY A 92 -11.52 7.46 -15.59
N ASN A 93 -10.52 7.71 -14.74
CA ASN A 93 -9.12 7.36 -15.01
C ASN A 93 -8.77 5.94 -14.60
N ILE A 94 -9.65 5.28 -13.84
CA ILE A 94 -9.47 3.89 -13.42
C ILE A 94 -9.81 3.01 -14.62
N PHE A 95 -8.89 2.12 -14.99
CA PHE A 95 -9.12 1.16 -16.07
C PHE A 95 -9.15 -0.29 -15.58
N GLY A 96 -8.76 -0.57 -14.33
CA GLY A 96 -8.89 -1.91 -13.78
C GLY A 96 -8.74 -2.00 -12.27
N VAL A 97 -9.53 -2.88 -11.65
CA VAL A 97 -9.41 -3.27 -10.25
C VAL A 97 -9.46 -4.80 -10.17
N TYR A 98 -8.35 -5.41 -9.75
CA TYR A 98 -8.19 -6.86 -9.78
C TYR A 98 -7.37 -7.36 -8.58
N ARG A 99 -7.57 -8.63 -8.21
CA ARG A 99 -6.80 -9.27 -7.14
C ARG A 99 -5.33 -9.32 -7.54
N TYR A 100 -4.44 -8.99 -6.61
CA TYR A 100 -3.01 -8.98 -6.90
C TYR A 100 -2.52 -10.36 -7.35
N LYS A 101 -1.99 -10.43 -8.58
CA LYS A 101 -1.29 -11.59 -9.13
C LYS A 101 0.11 -11.17 -9.57
N PRO A 102 1.18 -11.83 -9.10
CA PRO A 102 2.55 -11.48 -9.50
C PRO A 102 2.81 -11.57 -11.01
N GLN A 103 2.11 -12.47 -11.72
CA GLN A 103 2.28 -12.69 -13.16
C GLN A 103 1.85 -11.48 -14.02
N LEU A 104 0.89 -10.68 -13.54
CA LEU A 104 0.36 -9.50 -14.24
C LEU A 104 1.32 -8.31 -14.26
N ILE A 105 2.43 -8.39 -13.51
CA ILE A 105 3.41 -7.30 -13.39
C ILE A 105 4.18 -7.10 -14.71
N GLY A 106 4.39 -8.17 -15.50
CA GLY A 106 5.17 -8.12 -16.74
C GLY A 106 4.42 -7.55 -17.95
N VAL A 107 3.09 -7.69 -17.98
CA VAL A 107 2.25 -7.32 -19.15
C VAL A 107 1.98 -5.82 -19.21
N LEU A 108 1.91 -5.15 -18.05
CA LEU A 108 1.60 -3.73 -17.93
C LEU A 108 2.83 -2.93 -17.43
N LYS A 109 3.36 -2.03 -18.26
CA LYS A 109 4.42 -1.10 -17.85
C LYS A 109 3.86 -0.01 -16.94
N PHE A 110 3.75 -0.30 -15.64
CA PHE A 110 3.41 0.70 -14.62
C PHE A 110 4.61 1.58 -14.28
N ARG A 111 4.51 2.88 -14.53
CA ARG A 111 5.60 3.83 -14.21
C ARG A 111 5.76 4.03 -12.70
N ARG A 112 4.67 3.97 -11.94
CA ARG A 112 4.68 4.14 -10.48
C ARG A 112 3.78 3.13 -9.79
N THR A 113 4.27 2.60 -8.67
CA THR A 113 3.54 1.69 -7.78
C THR A 113 3.48 2.30 -6.39
N TYR A 114 2.28 2.43 -5.86
CA TYR A 114 2.03 2.97 -4.53
C TYR A 114 1.45 1.88 -3.62
N ARG A 115 2.03 1.73 -2.43
CA ARG A 115 1.61 0.72 -1.44
C ARG A 115 0.73 1.37 -0.38
N PHE A 116 -0.58 1.19 -0.53
CA PHE A 116 -1.62 1.64 0.39
C PHE A 116 -2.27 0.45 1.11
N ASN A 117 -1.50 -0.60 1.34
CA ASN A 117 -1.93 -1.81 2.04
C ASN A 117 -1.16 -1.95 3.36
N SER A 118 -1.88 -2.09 4.47
CA SER A 118 -1.25 -2.39 5.75
C SER A 118 -0.65 -3.81 5.73
N ALA A 119 0.55 -3.94 6.27
CA ALA A 119 1.19 -5.23 6.47
C ALA A 119 0.54 -6.03 7.62
N LEU A 120 -0.09 -5.33 8.56
CA LEU A 120 -0.80 -5.95 9.68
C LEU A 120 -2.16 -6.49 9.28
N ASP A 121 -2.71 -6.01 8.18
CA ASP A 121 -4.02 -6.43 7.69
C ASP A 121 -3.97 -7.83 7.07
N GLY A 122 -4.91 -8.69 7.43
CA GLY A 122 -4.97 -10.08 6.96
C GLY A 122 -5.68 -10.26 5.62
N ARG A 123 -6.36 -9.23 5.10
CA ARG A 123 -7.15 -9.31 3.87
C ARG A 123 -6.28 -9.39 2.62
N ASP A 124 -6.88 -9.89 1.55
CA ASP A 124 -6.26 -9.98 0.23
C ASP A 124 -5.88 -8.61 -0.32
N VAL A 125 -4.71 -8.56 -0.97
CA VAL A 125 -4.24 -7.36 -1.67
C VAL A 125 -4.89 -7.29 -3.05
N TRP A 126 -5.44 -6.12 -3.36
CA TRP A 126 -5.99 -5.77 -4.66
C TRP A 126 -5.14 -4.69 -5.31
N THR A 127 -5.16 -4.68 -6.63
CA THR A 127 -4.49 -3.69 -7.47
C THR A 127 -5.55 -2.81 -8.12
N LEU A 128 -5.42 -1.50 -7.93
CA LEU A 128 -6.16 -0.49 -8.69
C LEU A 128 -5.22 0.14 -9.70
N ALA A 129 -5.53 0.00 -10.97
CA ALA A 129 -4.78 0.48 -12.10
C ALA A 129 -5.48 1.69 -12.73
N TYR A 130 -4.73 2.75 -12.95
CA TYR A 130 -5.27 4.03 -13.42
C TYR A 130 -4.25 4.79 -14.26
N THR A 131 -4.76 5.62 -15.16
CA THR A 131 -3.95 6.44 -16.07
C THR A 131 -3.92 7.89 -15.58
N VAL A 132 -2.77 8.53 -15.71
CA VAL A 132 -2.58 9.95 -15.38
C VAL A 132 -1.86 10.62 -16.54
N PRO A 133 -2.23 11.87 -16.91
CA PRO A 133 -1.44 12.64 -17.86
C PRO A 133 0.00 12.79 -17.34
N GLY A 134 0.97 12.41 -18.18
CA GLY A 134 2.39 12.54 -17.89
C GLY A 134 2.98 13.86 -18.40
N LYS A 135 4.29 14.03 -18.19
CA LYS A 135 5.04 15.16 -18.77
C LYS A 135 5.07 15.00 -20.30
N LYS A 136 4.87 16.11 -21.03
CA LYS A 136 4.83 16.17 -22.51
C LYS A 136 3.65 15.42 -23.14
N GLY A 137 2.49 15.38 -22.49
CA GLY A 137 1.25 14.82 -23.07
C GLY A 137 1.16 13.29 -23.12
N LYS A 138 2.22 12.55 -22.74
CA LYS A 138 2.20 11.08 -22.73
C LYS A 138 1.46 10.56 -21.50
N SER A 139 0.43 9.74 -21.70
CA SER A 139 -0.27 9.01 -20.63
C SER A 139 0.69 8.10 -19.85
N GLN A 140 0.48 8.04 -18.53
CA GLN A 140 1.30 7.22 -17.62
C GLN A 140 0.44 6.35 -16.74
N ASN A 141 0.67 5.05 -16.84
CA ASN A 141 -0.04 4.06 -16.03
C ASN A 141 0.59 3.97 -14.65
N ARG A 142 -0.27 4.01 -13.64
CA ARG A 142 0.09 3.92 -12.23
C ARG A 142 -0.80 2.88 -11.57
N ARG A 143 -0.34 2.37 -10.42
CA ARG A 143 -1.13 1.43 -9.63
C ARG A 143 -1.02 1.66 -8.14
N PHE A 144 -2.11 1.35 -7.45
CA PHE A 144 -2.20 1.25 -6.00
C PHE A 144 -2.39 -0.20 -5.59
N TYR A 145 -1.65 -0.62 -4.57
CA TYR A 145 -1.98 -1.83 -3.82
C TYR A 145 -2.75 -1.44 -2.57
N PHE A 146 -3.90 -2.07 -2.35
CA PHE A 146 -4.80 -1.75 -1.24
C PHE A 146 -5.59 -3.00 -0.82
N LYS A 147 -6.31 -2.91 0.30
CA LYS A 147 -7.09 -4.03 0.86
C LYS A 147 -8.55 -3.59 1.04
N PRO A 148 -9.38 -3.70 0.00
CA PRO A 148 -10.73 -3.13 -0.01
C PRO A 148 -11.67 -3.77 1.02
N GLY A 149 -11.54 -5.07 1.30
CA GLY A 149 -12.58 -5.83 1.97
C GLY A 149 -13.87 -5.93 1.13
N ASP A 150 -14.83 -6.74 1.58
CA ASP A 150 -15.99 -7.10 0.75
C ASP A 150 -16.92 -5.90 0.50
N LYS A 151 -17.12 -5.05 1.52
CA LYS A 151 -18.00 -3.87 1.41
C LYS A 151 -17.50 -2.86 0.38
N LEU A 152 -16.21 -2.51 0.40
CA LEU A 152 -15.65 -1.56 -0.56
C LEU A 152 -15.59 -2.17 -1.95
N LEU A 153 -15.32 -3.47 -2.04
CA LEU A 153 -15.25 -4.16 -3.32
C LEU A 153 -16.62 -4.22 -4.01
N ALA A 154 -17.67 -4.58 -3.27
CA ALA A 154 -19.04 -4.55 -3.78
C ALA A 154 -19.44 -3.13 -4.23
N ALA A 155 -19.07 -2.11 -3.47
CA ALA A 155 -19.32 -0.72 -3.84
C ALA A 155 -18.53 -0.28 -5.09
N LEU A 156 -17.27 -0.68 -5.21
CA LEU A 156 -16.46 -0.45 -6.40
C LEU A 156 -17.10 -1.14 -7.61
N GLN A 157 -17.58 -2.38 -7.46
CA GLN A 157 -18.23 -3.12 -8.52
C GLN A 157 -19.55 -2.48 -8.95
N ALA A 158 -20.38 -2.01 -8.00
CA ALA A 158 -21.61 -1.30 -8.33
C ALA A 158 -21.35 0.01 -9.11
N LYS A 159 -20.19 0.65 -8.90
CA LYS A 159 -19.83 1.91 -9.54
C LYS A 159 -19.04 1.75 -10.83
N LEU A 160 -18.26 0.68 -10.95
CA LEU A 160 -17.40 0.35 -12.08
C LEU A 160 -17.58 -1.13 -12.45
N PRO A 161 -18.79 -1.55 -12.88
CA PRO A 161 -19.14 -2.96 -13.04
C PRO A 161 -18.24 -3.69 -14.04
N GLU A 162 -17.85 -3.02 -15.12
CA GLU A 162 -17.00 -3.60 -16.17
C GLU A 162 -15.49 -3.54 -15.87
N LYS A 163 -15.07 -2.83 -14.81
CA LYS A 163 -13.64 -2.60 -14.49
C LYS A 163 -13.18 -3.32 -13.24
N VAL A 164 -14.10 -3.83 -12.43
CA VAL A 164 -13.83 -4.56 -11.18
C VAL A 164 -14.01 -6.05 -11.45
N MET A 165 -13.01 -6.86 -11.12
CA MET A 165 -12.89 -8.26 -11.57
C MET A 165 -12.67 -8.41 -13.08
N ALA A 166 -12.09 -7.39 -13.74
CA ALA A 166 -11.65 -7.52 -15.12
C ALA A 166 -10.71 -8.73 -15.22
N GLU A 167 -11.18 -9.78 -15.90
CA GLU A 167 -10.35 -10.89 -16.34
C GLU A 167 -9.17 -10.33 -17.13
N GLU A 168 -8.05 -11.05 -17.10
CA GLU A 168 -6.79 -10.71 -17.76
C GLU A 168 -6.96 -10.19 -19.21
N GLN A 169 -8.03 -10.61 -19.89
CA GLN A 169 -8.43 -10.20 -21.24
C GLN A 169 -8.90 -8.74 -21.35
N ILE A 170 -9.75 -8.23 -20.46
CA ILE A 170 -10.26 -6.84 -20.56
C ILE A 170 -9.12 -5.83 -20.36
N ILE A 171 -8.16 -6.16 -19.49
CA ILE A 171 -6.99 -5.30 -19.26
C ILE A 171 -6.03 -5.32 -20.47
N ARG A 172 -5.94 -6.44 -21.19
CA ARG A 172 -5.19 -6.53 -22.46
C ARG A 172 -5.90 -5.75 -23.58
N ASP A 173 -7.23 -5.83 -23.67
CA ASP A 173 -8.02 -5.18 -24.73
C ASP A 173 -8.12 -3.65 -24.58
N VAL A 174 -8.09 -3.12 -23.35
CA VAL A 174 -8.04 -1.67 -23.12
C VAL A 174 -6.68 -1.09 -23.54
N LEU A 175 -5.59 -1.89 -23.50
CA LEU A 175 -4.26 -1.43 -23.87
C LEU A 175 -3.97 -1.57 -25.37
N SER A 176 -4.55 -2.56 -26.06
CA SER A 176 -4.40 -2.68 -27.52
C SER A 176 -5.04 -1.50 -28.24
N LYS A 177 -6.18 -1.00 -27.75
CA LYS A 177 -6.88 0.18 -28.28
C LYS A 177 -6.18 1.52 -28.04
N GLU A 178 -5.22 1.62 -27.12
CA GLU A 178 -4.42 2.84 -26.91
C GLU A 178 -3.11 2.86 -27.76
N GLN A 179 -2.84 1.78 -28.51
CA GLN A 179 -1.66 1.66 -29.38
C GLN A 179 -1.92 1.91 -30.86
N ASP A 180 -3.20 2.05 -31.27
CA ASP A 180 -3.65 2.48 -32.60
C ASP A 180 -4.01 3.98 -32.60
#